data_AF-L8DMM0-F1
#
_entry.id   AF-L8DMM0-F1
#
_cell.length_a   1.000
_cell.length_b   1.000
_cell.length_c   1.000
_cell.angle_alpha   90.00
_cell.angle_beta   90.00
_cell.angle_gamma   90.00
#
_symmetry.space_group_name_H-M   'P 1'
#
loop_
_entity.id
_entity.type
_entity.pdbx_description
1 polymer ?
#
loop_
_entity_poly.entity_id
_entity_poly.type
_entity_poly.pdbx_seq_one_letter_code
_entity_poly.pdbx_strand_id
1 'polypeptide(L)'
;MYGASAAFRADQRLDFFVPDQTVVRRAVTLLGAAETAATAQASVRVAPVPAVAQLRIELDTNTLERPLAHPVFVALDLAQDAGRGGGRGRGRGREILGTWTPDGWIRVR
;
A
#
# COMPACT_ATOMS: atom_id res chain seq x y z
N MET A 1 15.15 3.11 12.84
CA MET A 1 13.86 3.46 12.18
C MET A 1 14.10 3.58 10.67
N TYR A 2 13.83 2.53 9.89
CA TYR A 2 13.94 2.53 8.43
C TYR A 2 12.54 2.45 7.82
N GLY A 3 11.94 3.59 7.52
CA GLY A 3 10.70 3.66 6.73
C GLY A 3 11.04 3.91 5.26
N ALA A 4 10.50 3.11 4.35
CA ALA A 4 10.56 3.41 2.92
C ALA A 4 9.40 4.34 2.56
N SER A 5 9.62 5.32 1.67
CA SER A 5 8.54 6.13 1.12
C SER A 5 7.62 5.22 0.30
N ALA A 6 6.40 4.96 0.76
CA ALA A 6 5.36 4.45 -0.12
C ALA A 6 4.95 5.60 -1.06
N ALA A 7 5.50 5.60 -2.27
CA ALA A 7 5.10 6.57 -3.29
C ALA A 7 3.78 6.10 -3.92
N PHE A 8 2.67 6.70 -3.53
CA PHE A 8 1.44 6.60 -4.30
C PHE A 8 1.56 7.52 -5.51
N ARG A 9 1.25 7.01 -6.70
CA ARG A 9 1.14 7.89 -7.86
C ARG A 9 -0.15 8.67 -7.76
N ALA A 10 -0.12 9.95 -8.12
CA ALA A 10 -1.30 10.80 -8.11
C ALA A 10 -2.41 10.30 -9.06
N ASP A 11 -2.06 9.50 -10.07
CA ASP A 11 -2.96 8.87 -11.04
C ASP A 11 -3.39 7.44 -10.65
N GLN A 12 -2.93 6.92 -9.51
CA GLN A 12 -3.32 5.60 -9.06
C GLN A 12 -4.75 5.64 -8.52
N ARG A 13 -5.67 4.93 -9.18
CA ARG A 13 -7.04 4.77 -8.70
C ARG A 13 -7.04 4.04 -7.36
N LEU A 14 -7.60 4.67 -6.33
CA LEU A 14 -7.66 4.11 -4.98
C LEU A 14 -8.87 3.17 -4.83
N ASP A 15 -8.65 2.01 -4.23
CA ASP A 15 -9.70 1.05 -3.90
C ASP A 15 -9.96 1.06 -2.39
N PHE A 16 -11.16 1.45 -2.00
CA PHE A 16 -11.60 1.53 -0.61
C PHE A 16 -12.54 0.38 -0.26
N PHE A 17 -12.16 -0.40 0.74
CA PHE A 17 -13.04 -1.40 1.34
C PHE A 17 -13.76 -0.81 2.56
N VAL A 18 -15.09 -0.92 2.57
CA VAL A 18 -15.97 -0.37 3.60
C VAL A 18 -16.69 -1.50 4.37
N PRO A 19 -17.14 -1.26 5.61
CA PRO A 19 -17.64 -2.33 6.46
C PRO A 19 -19.01 -2.83 6.00
N ASP A 20 -19.82 -1.95 5.38
CA ASP A 20 -21.17 -2.27 4.96
C ASP A 20 -21.68 -1.39 3.81
N GLN A 21 -22.86 -1.77 3.31
CA GLN A 21 -23.61 -1.11 2.24
C GLN A 21 -24.05 0.32 2.59
N THR A 22 -24.22 0.64 3.87
CA THR A 22 -24.62 1.99 4.30
C THR A 22 -23.51 3.00 4.01
N VAL A 23 -22.24 2.61 4.18
CA VAL A 23 -21.12 3.46 3.80
C VAL A 23 -21.02 3.65 2.29
N VAL A 24 -21.26 2.60 1.50
CA VAL A 24 -21.30 2.70 0.02
C VAL A 24 -22.39 3.69 -0.42
N ARG A 25 -23.60 3.55 0.11
CA ARG A 25 -24.72 4.45 -0.21
C ARG A 25 -24.41 5.89 0.16
N ARG A 26 -23.84 6.14 1.34
CA ARG A 26 -23.41 7.48 1.75
C ARG A 26 -22.34 8.05 0.81
N ALA A 27 -21.35 7.27 0.41
CA ALA A 27 -20.31 7.71 -0.53
C ALA A 27 -20.92 8.14 -1.87
N VAL A 28 -21.86 7.35 -2.41
CA VAL A 28 -22.59 7.71 -3.65
C VAL A 28 -23.41 8.99 -3.46
N THR A 29 -24.12 9.13 -2.34
CA THR A 29 -24.92 10.34 -2.07
C THR A 29 -24.06 11.59 -1.94
N LEU A 30 -22.88 11.50 -1.32
CA LEU A 30 -22.04 12.66 -1.02
C LEU A 30 -21.07 13.02 -2.15
N LEU A 31 -20.53 12.02 -2.85
CA LEU A 31 -19.44 12.19 -3.84
C LEU A 31 -19.91 11.94 -5.28
N GLY A 32 -21.11 11.40 -5.47
CA GLY A 32 -21.60 10.93 -6.76
C GLY A 32 -21.04 9.57 -7.16
N ALA A 33 -21.68 8.95 -8.15
CA ALA A 33 -21.17 7.74 -8.80
C ALA A 33 -20.52 8.13 -10.13
N ALA A 34 -19.35 7.56 -10.42
CA ALA A 34 -18.75 7.70 -11.73
C ALA A 34 -19.58 6.95 -12.78
N GLU A 35 -19.81 7.58 -13.94
CA GLU A 35 -20.58 6.98 -15.05
C GLU A 35 -19.88 5.76 -15.64
N THR A 36 -18.54 5.75 -15.62
CA THR A 36 -17.73 4.63 -16.15
C THR A 36 -16.54 4.36 -15.25
N ALA A 37 -15.99 3.14 -15.36
CA ALA A 37 -14.78 2.76 -14.64
C ALA A 37 -13.54 3.57 -15.04
N ALA A 38 -13.52 4.14 -16.26
CA ALA A 38 -12.42 4.94 -16.78
C ALA A 38 -12.40 6.37 -16.20
N THR A 39 -13.55 6.92 -15.83
CA THR A 39 -13.66 8.24 -15.20
C THR A 39 -13.61 8.19 -13.67
N ALA A 40 -13.67 7.00 -13.08
CA ALA A 40 -13.62 6.79 -11.65
C ALA A 40 -12.24 7.13 -11.07
N GLN A 41 -12.21 8.10 -10.15
CA GLN A 41 -11.01 8.46 -9.37
C GLN A 41 -10.75 7.51 -8.19
N ALA A 42 -11.78 6.80 -7.74
CA ALA A 42 -11.69 5.77 -6.71
C ALA A 42 -12.79 4.72 -6.89
N SER A 43 -12.62 3.55 -6.27
CA SER A 43 -13.68 2.55 -6.12
C SER A 43 -13.99 2.31 -4.65
N VAL A 44 -15.27 2.08 -4.33
CA VAL A 44 -15.74 1.80 -2.97
C VAL A 44 -16.51 0.49 -3.00
N ARG A 45 -16.11 -0.47 -2.17
CA ARG A 45 -16.71 -1.83 -2.13
C ARG A 45 -16.88 -2.30 -0.70
N VAL A 46 -17.94 -3.06 -0.44
CA VAL A 46 -18.06 -3.75 0.85
C VAL A 46 -16.92 -4.77 0.98
N ALA A 47 -16.27 -4.77 2.13
CA ALA A 47 -15.18 -5.69 2.44
C ALA A 47 -15.66 -7.15 2.31
N PRO A 48 -14.95 -8.02 1.59
CA PRO A 48 -15.33 -9.43 1.48
C PRO A 48 -15.18 -10.17 2.82
N VAL A 49 -14.34 -9.64 3.71
CA VAL A 49 -14.09 -10.16 5.06
C VAL A 49 -14.01 -8.98 6.04
N PRO A 50 -14.67 -9.04 7.22
CA PRO A 50 -14.71 -7.91 8.16
C PRO A 50 -13.33 -7.40 8.58
N ALA A 51 -12.34 -8.27 8.69
CA ALA A 51 -10.96 -7.92 9.09
C ALA A 51 -10.33 -6.83 8.20
N VAL A 52 -10.69 -6.77 6.91
CA VAL A 52 -10.18 -5.75 5.97
C VAL A 52 -10.59 -4.33 6.38
N ALA A 53 -11.80 -4.18 6.93
CA ALA A 53 -12.31 -2.88 7.39
C ALA A 53 -11.93 -2.57 8.85
N GLN A 54 -11.36 -3.54 9.59
CA GLN A 54 -10.96 -3.40 11.00
C GLN A 54 -9.50 -2.94 11.16
N LEU A 55 -8.60 -3.35 10.25
CA LEU A 55 -7.20 -2.92 10.25
C LEU A 55 -7.00 -1.54 9.58
N ARG A 56 -7.88 -0.59 9.90
CA ARG A 56 -7.69 0.79 9.45
C ARG A 56 -6.52 1.37 10.21
N ILE A 57 -5.44 1.63 9.48
CA ILE A 57 -4.37 2.48 9.97
C ILE A 57 -4.98 3.88 10.06
N GLU A 58 -5.22 4.37 11.27
CA GLU A 58 -5.29 5.81 11.48
C GLU A 58 -3.92 6.32 11.07
N LEU A 59 -3.84 6.95 9.89
CA LEU A 59 -2.67 7.76 9.59
C LEU A 59 -2.74 8.90 10.59
N ASP A 60 -2.01 8.75 11.70
CA ASP A 60 -1.72 9.86 12.57
C ASP A 60 -1.30 11.03 11.68
N THR A 61 -1.93 12.19 11.88
CA THR A 61 -1.62 13.44 11.17
C THR A 61 -0.15 13.89 11.34
N ASN A 62 0.65 13.12 12.07
CA ASN A 62 2.09 13.25 12.15
C ASN A 62 2.73 12.87 10.81
N THR A 63 2.95 13.87 9.95
CA THR A 63 3.64 13.76 8.66
C THR A 63 5.07 13.20 8.75
N LEU A 64 5.61 13.04 9.96
CA LEU A 64 6.93 12.44 10.23
C LEU A 64 6.86 10.94 10.54
N GLU A 65 5.71 10.44 11.02
CA GLU A 65 5.53 9.03 11.37
C GLU A 65 5.00 8.27 10.15
N ARG A 66 5.93 7.97 9.26
CA ARG A 66 5.62 7.23 8.05
C ARG A 66 5.16 5.83 8.43
N PRO A 67 3.99 5.36 7.98
CA PRO A 67 3.55 4.01 8.25
C PRO A 67 4.65 3.05 7.76
N LEU A 68 5.23 2.31 8.71
CA LEU A 68 6.28 1.36 8.39
C LEU A 68 5.67 0.29 7.50
N ALA A 69 6.09 0.25 6.23
CA ALA A 69 5.73 -0.85 5.35
C ALA A 69 6.14 -2.15 6.04
N HIS A 70 5.18 -3.08 6.17
CA HIS A 70 5.42 -4.35 6.84
C HIS A 70 6.67 -5.01 6.20
N PRO A 71 7.65 -5.47 6.98
CA PRO A 71 8.94 -5.92 6.43
C PRO A 71 8.82 -6.98 5.33
N VAL A 72 7.80 -7.83 5.38
CA VAL A 72 7.50 -8.79 4.30
C VAL A 72 7.23 -8.11 2.95
N PHE A 73 6.46 -7.02 2.90
CA PHE A 73 6.18 -6.33 1.63
C PHE A 73 7.42 -5.64 1.08
N VAL A 74 8.23 -5.02 1.95
CA VAL A 74 9.53 -4.46 1.58
C VAL A 74 10.46 -5.56 1.07
N ALA A 75 10.46 -6.74 1.70
CA ALA A 75 11.26 -7.87 1.26
C ALA A 75 10.87 -8.35 -0.14
N LEU A 76 9.56 -8.45 -0.40
CA LEU A 76 9.02 -8.89 -1.68
C LEU A 76 9.31 -7.88 -2.81
N ASP A 77 9.16 -6.59 -2.53
CA ASP A 77 9.49 -5.51 -3.48
C ASP A 77 10.99 -5.51 -3.82
N LEU A 78 11.86 -5.60 -2.80
CA LEU A 78 13.31 -5.74 -2.99
C LEU A 78 13.68 -7.04 -3.72
N ALA A 79 12.96 -8.14 -3.48
CA ALA A 79 13.19 -9.39 -4.21
C ALA A 79 12.82 -9.27 -5.70
N GLN A 80 11.93 -8.33 -6.05
CA GLN A 80 11.52 -8.02 -7.42
C GLN A 80 12.37 -6.93 -8.08
N ASP A 81 13.33 -6.31 -7.37
CA ASP A 81 14.29 -5.34 -7.92
C ASP A 81 15.28 -6.00 -8.89
N ALA A 82 14.76 -6.46 -10.02
CA ALA A 82 15.50 -6.85 -11.20
C ALA A 82 15.82 -5.57 -11.97
N GLY A 83 17.01 -5.01 -11.73
CA GLY A 83 17.47 -3.73 -12.28
C GLY A 83 17.03 -3.51 -13.73
N ARG A 84 16.09 -2.56 -13.92
CA ARG A 84 15.50 -2.28 -15.22
C ARG A 84 16.25 -1.14 -15.90
N GLY A 85 16.98 -1.47 -16.96
CA GLY A 85 17.32 -0.54 -18.04
C GLY A 85 18.76 -0.05 -18.09
N GLY A 86 19.51 -0.55 -19.08
CA GLY A 86 20.32 0.25 -20.03
C GLY A 86 21.46 1.17 -19.55
N GLY A 87 21.69 1.36 -18.25
CA GLY A 87 22.69 2.30 -17.75
C GLY A 87 23.12 1.98 -16.34
N ARG A 88 24.20 1.20 -16.20
CA ARG A 88 25.06 1.03 -15.00
C ARG A 88 24.37 0.87 -13.61
N GLY A 89 23.15 0.35 -13.53
CA GLY A 89 22.49 0.02 -12.27
C GLY A 89 22.12 -1.46 -12.22
N ARG A 90 22.90 -2.30 -11.55
CA ARG A 90 22.50 -3.67 -11.19
C ARG A 90 21.49 -3.55 -10.05
N GLY A 91 20.33 -4.24 -10.14
CA GLY A 91 19.35 -4.26 -9.05
C GLY A 91 20.01 -4.67 -7.73
N ARG A 92 19.81 -3.88 -6.67
CA ARG A 92 20.51 -4.04 -5.37
C ARG A 92 19.66 -4.73 -4.33
N GLY A 93 18.40 -5.04 -4.64
CA GLY A 93 17.49 -5.69 -3.70
C GLY A 93 18.05 -6.95 -3.07
N ARG A 94 18.73 -7.83 -3.83
CA ARG A 94 19.36 -9.04 -3.28
C ARG A 94 20.51 -8.75 -2.31
N GLU A 95 21.30 -7.71 -2.55
CA GLU A 95 22.40 -7.29 -1.67
C GLU A 95 21.83 -6.71 -0.36
N ILE A 96 20.79 -5.88 -0.48
CA ILE A 96 20.07 -5.29 0.67
C ILE A 96 19.43 -6.40 1.52
N LEU A 97 18.73 -7.36 0.90
CA LEU A 97 18.16 -8.52 1.60
C LEU A 97 19.22 -9.41 2.28
N GLY A 98 20.45 -9.40 1.76
CA GLY A 98 21.58 -10.11 2.33
C GLY A 98 21.96 -9.61 3.73
N THR A 99 21.92 -8.29 3.94
CA THR A 99 22.35 -7.64 5.19
C THR A 99 21.18 -7.16 6.05
N TRP A 100 19.97 -7.11 5.51
CA TRP A 100 18.82 -6.55 6.21
C TRP A 100 18.29 -7.47 7.32
N THR A 101 18.10 -6.88 8.49
CA THR A 101 17.50 -7.47 9.70
C THR A 101 16.49 -6.47 10.28
N PRO A 102 15.19 -6.61 9.99
CA PRO A 102 14.17 -5.71 10.52
C PRO A 102 13.98 -5.91 12.03
N ASP A 103 13.95 -4.81 12.78
CA ASP A 103 13.78 -4.80 14.25
C ASP A 103 12.47 -5.49 14.67
N GLY A 104 12.53 -6.41 15.63
CA GLY A 104 11.36 -7.12 16.15
C GLY A 104 10.92 -8.35 15.34
N TRP A 105 11.66 -8.74 14.30
CA TRP A 105 11.34 -9.90 13.46
C TRP A 105 12.47 -10.94 13.45
N ILE A 106 12.10 -12.22 13.57
CA ILE A 106 13.06 -13.33 13.53
C ILE A 106 13.23 -13.76 12.07
N ARG A 107 14.48 -13.74 11.59
CA ARG A 107 14.83 -14.29 10.28
C ARG A 107 14.73 -15.81 10.31
N VAL A 108 13.81 -16.36 9.52
CA VAL A 108 13.71 -17.82 9.30
C VAL A 108 14.76 -18.20 8.24
N ARG A 109 15.59 -19.19 8.55
CA ARG A 109 16.63 -19.73 7.67
C ARG A 109 16.17 -21.02 7.01
#